data_AF-A0A939UL92-F1
#
_entry.id   AF-A0A939UL92-F1
#
_cell.length_a   1.000
_cell.length_b   1.000
_cell.length_c   1.000
_cell.angle_alpha   90.00
_cell.angle_beta   90.00
_cell.angle_gamma   90.00
#
_symmetry.space_group_name_H-M   'P 1'
#
loop_
_entity.id
_entity.type
_entity.pdbx_description
1 polymer ?
#
loop_
_entity_poly.entity_id
_entity_poly.type
_entity_poly.pdbx_seq_one_letter_code
_entity_poly.pdbx_strand_id
1 'polypeptide(L)'
;DILRKGIGLRSIGHADPVIEYRKEGSDMFENMVETIQNNVAVFLCKIDMEEVVERKNAFEEKRVRQVQQRAGLTSNSPCPCGSGKKYKDCCGKR
;
A
#
# COMPACT_ATOMS: atom_id res chain seq x y z
N ASP A 1 12.89 26.34 0.37
CA ASP A 1 13.48 27.56 -0.22
C ASP A 1 13.10 28.86 0.50
N ILE A 2 11.93 28.93 1.16
CA ILE A 2 11.48 30.11 1.94
C ILE A 2 12.50 30.51 3.02
N LEU A 3 13.06 29.55 3.76
CA LEU A 3 14.05 29.78 4.81
C LEU A 3 15.31 30.50 4.30
N ARG A 4 15.80 30.09 3.12
CA ARG A 4 16.99 30.67 2.47
C ARG A 4 16.76 32.11 2.01
N LYS A 5 15.54 32.43 1.56
CA LYS A 5 15.15 33.79 1.16
C LYS A 5 14.91 34.72 2.35
N GLY A 6 14.47 34.18 3.48
CA GLY A 6 14.19 34.95 4.70
C GLY A 6 15.41 35.25 5.59
N ILE A 7 16.48 34.45 5.48
CA ILE A 7 17.66 34.58 6.35
C ILE A 7 18.42 35.91 6.14
N GLY A 8 18.44 36.44 4.91
CA GLY A 8 19.18 37.66 4.56
C GLY A 8 18.62 38.95 5.19
N LEU A 9 17.34 38.95 5.55
CA LEU A 9 16.70 40.06 6.29
C LEU A 9 16.93 39.92 7.81
N ARG A 10 17.19 38.71 8.31
CA ARG A 10 17.47 38.42 9.73
C ARG A 10 18.93 38.69 10.12
N SER A 11 19.86 38.65 9.16
CA SER A 11 21.29 38.96 9.37
C SER A 11 21.60 40.42 9.72
N ILE A 12 20.60 41.31 9.72
CA ILE A 12 20.78 42.69 10.21
C ILE A 12 21.11 42.71 11.72
N GLY A 13 20.90 41.59 12.44
CA GLY A 13 21.13 41.46 13.89
C GLY A 13 22.49 40.91 14.35
N HIS A 14 23.57 41.04 13.59
CA HIS A 14 24.93 40.58 13.95
C HIS A 14 25.14 39.06 14.18
N ALA A 15 24.15 38.23 13.84
CA ALA A 15 24.30 36.77 13.82
C ALA A 15 24.63 36.27 12.41
N ASP A 16 25.53 35.29 12.29
CA ASP A 16 25.95 34.75 11.00
C ASP A 16 24.78 34.02 10.30
N PRO A 17 24.32 34.50 9.12
CA PRO A 17 23.15 33.94 8.45
C PRO A 17 23.29 32.47 8.07
N VAL A 18 24.52 32.00 7.84
CA VAL A 18 24.81 30.61 7.47
C VAL A 18 24.61 29.67 8.66
N ILE A 19 24.97 30.11 9.87
CA ILE A 19 24.84 29.30 11.09
C ILE A 19 23.37 29.16 11.46
N GLU A 20 22.61 30.26 11.42
CA GLU A 20 21.16 30.27 11.65
C GLU A 20 20.42 29.38 10.65
N TYR A 21 20.74 29.48 9.36
CA TYR A 21 20.15 28.61 8.35
C TYR A 21 20.43 27.12 8.62
N ARG A 22 21.66 26.79 9.02
CA ARG A 22 22.04 25.42 9.35
C ARG A 22 21.28 24.92 10.57
N LYS A 23 21.15 25.74 11.62
CA LYS A 23 20.46 25.39 12.86
C LYS A 23 18.96 25.20 12.62
N GLU A 24 18.29 26.23 12.09
CA GLU A 24 16.85 26.21 11.81
C GLU A 24 16.49 25.11 10.79
N GLY A 25 17.36 24.87 9.81
CA GLY A 25 17.21 23.76 8.86
C GLY A 25 17.37 22.38 9.50
N SER A 26 18.27 22.23 10.47
CA SER A 26 18.45 20.97 11.21
C SER A 26 17.25 20.72 12.13
N ASP A 27 16.80 21.73 12.86
CA ASP A 27 15.63 21.65 13.75
C ASP A 27 14.36 21.23 12.97
N MET A 28 14.12 21.83 11.80
CA MET A 28 12.98 21.45 10.94
C MET A 28 13.10 20.00 10.43
N PHE A 29 14.30 19.55 10.10
CA PHE A 29 14.53 18.20 9.63
C PHE A 29 14.31 17.16 10.74
N GLU A 30 14.80 17.42 11.95
CA GLU A 30 14.59 16.56 13.11
C GLU A 30 13.09 16.40 13.42
N ASN A 31 12.33 17.50 13.43
CA ASN A 31 10.88 17.48 13.62
C ASN A 31 10.14 16.66 12.53
N MET A 32 10.60 16.75 11.27
CA MET A 32 10.03 15.95 10.18
C MET A 32 10.31 14.47 10.37
N VAL A 33 11.54 14.11 10.77
CA VAL A 33 11.93 12.72 11.05
C VAL A 33 11.11 12.14 12.20
N GLU A 34 10.94 12.89 13.28
CA GLU A 34 10.11 12.48 14.42
C GLU A 34 8.65 12.24 13.99
N THR A 35 8.10 13.14 13.16
CA THR A 35 6.74 12.99 12.62
C THR A 35 6.60 11.71 11.79
N ILE A 36 7.58 11.40 10.94
CA ILE A 36 7.58 10.17 10.14
C ILE A 36 7.63 8.94 11.05
N GLN A 37 8.51 8.93 12.05
CA GLN A 37 8.64 7.82 12.99
C GLN A 37 7.34 7.56 13.74
N ASN A 38 6.70 8.62 14.26
CA ASN A 38 5.42 8.53 14.94
C ASN A 38 4.31 8.00 14.02
N ASN A 39 4.27 8.47 12.77
CA ASN A 39 3.28 8.00 11.79
C ASN A 39 3.46 6.52 11.46
N VAL A 40 4.70 6.05 11.30
CA VAL A 40 4.99 4.62 11.06
C VAL A 40 4.59 3.79 12.27
N ALA A 41 4.90 4.22 13.48
CA ALA A 41 4.50 3.52 14.71
C ALA A 41 2.97 3.42 14.84
N VAL A 42 2.26 4.54 14.61
CA VAL A 42 0.79 4.57 14.63
C VAL A 42 0.22 3.67 13.54
N PHE A 43 0.80 3.67 12.33
CA PHE A 43 0.35 2.81 11.25
C PHE A 43 0.52 1.33 11.61
N LEU A 44 1.69 0.93 12.12
CA LEU A 44 1.94 -0.46 12.54
C LEU A 44 0.99 -0.91 13.65
N CYS A 45 0.73 -0.06 14.64
CA CYS A 45 -0.17 -0.38 15.75
C CYS A 45 -1.66 -0.39 15.36
N LYS A 46 -2.04 0.25 14.23
CA LYS A 46 -3.41 0.28 13.71
C LYS A 46 -3.68 -0.80 12.64
N ILE A 47 -2.71 -1.66 12.35
CA ILE A 47 -2.94 -2.81 11.48
C ILE A 47 -3.74 -3.86 12.28
N ASP A 48 -5.05 -3.85 12.10
CA ASP A 48 -5.91 -4.94 12.56
C ASP A 48 -5.69 -6.17 11.68
N MET A 49 -5.11 -7.23 12.25
CA MET A 49 -4.82 -8.48 11.53
C MET A 49 -6.09 -9.21 11.05
N GLU A 50 -7.26 -8.89 11.61
CA GLU A 50 -8.55 -9.50 11.27
C GLU A 50 -8.96 -9.21 9.82
N GLU A 51 -8.72 -8.01 9.29
CA GLU A 51 -9.02 -7.70 7.87
C GLU A 51 -8.17 -8.49 6.86
N VAL A 52 -6.95 -8.87 7.24
CA VAL A 52 -6.05 -9.63 6.37
C VAL A 52 -6.45 -11.10 6.34
N VAL A 53 -6.94 -11.63 7.47
CA VAL A 53 -7.43 -13.01 7.58
C VAL A 53 -8.73 -13.18 6.79
N GLU A 54 -9.69 -12.27 6.93
CA GLU A 54 -10.94 -12.30 6.16
C GLU A 54 -10.70 -12.23 4.64
N ARG A 55 -9.77 -11.37 4.19
CA ARG A 55 -9.42 -11.28 2.76
C ARG A 55 -8.75 -12.56 2.24
N LYS A 56 -7.91 -13.23 3.03
CA LYS A 56 -7.29 -14.51 2.66
C LYS A 56 -8.32 -15.64 2.63
N ASN A 57 -9.17 -15.72 3.66
CA ASN A 57 -10.23 -16.73 3.76
C ASN A 57 -11.22 -16.62 2.59
N ALA A 58 -11.67 -15.39 2.26
CA ALA A 58 -12.55 -15.16 1.11
C ALA A 58 -11.91 -15.57 -0.24
N PHE A 59 -10.58 -15.48 -0.35
CA PHE A 59 -9.85 -15.91 -1.55
C PHE A 59 -9.75 -17.44 -1.63
N GLU A 60 -9.43 -18.10 -0.51
CA GLU A 60 -9.39 -19.56 -0.41
C GLU A 60 -10.77 -20.18 -0.61
N GLU A 61 -11.83 -19.62 -0.04
CA GLU A 61 -13.21 -20.07 -0.26
C GLU A 61 -13.63 -19.99 -1.73
N LYS A 62 -13.30 -18.89 -2.42
CA LYS A 62 -13.55 -18.76 -3.86
C LYS A 62 -12.80 -19.81 -4.67
N ARG A 63 -11.56 -20.11 -4.28
CA ARG A 63 -10.71 -21.10 -4.95
C ARG A 63 -11.23 -22.52 -4.75
N VAL A 64 -11.61 -22.89 -3.52
CA VAL A 64 -12.24 -24.18 -3.20
C VAL A 64 -13.55 -24.35 -3.97
N ARG A 65 -14.40 -23.33 -4.00
CA ARG A 65 -15.68 -23.35 -4.73
C ARG A 65 -15.49 -23.52 -6.24
N GLN A 66 -14.47 -22.90 -6.82
CA GLN A 66 -14.15 -23.04 -8.24
C GLN A 66 -13.61 -24.44 -8.59
N VAL A 67 -12.85 -25.07 -7.70
CA VAL A 67 -12.39 -26.46 -7.85
C VAL A 67 -13.57 -27.44 -7.74
N GLN A 68 -14.48 -27.23 -6.78
CA GLN A 68 -15.69 -28.04 -6.65
C GLN A 68 -16.61 -27.94 -7.87
N GLN A 69 -16.74 -26.76 -8.49
CA GLN A 69 -17.52 -26.59 -9.72
C GLN A 69 -16.92 -27.34 -10.93
N ARG A 70 -15.63 -27.67 -10.89
CA ARG A 70 -14.97 -28.50 -11.90
C ARG A 70 -15.04 -29.99 -11.58
N ALA A 71 -15.19 -30.35 -10.31
CA ALA A 71 -15.39 -31.73 -9.87
C ALA A 71 -16.81 -32.21 -10.25
N GLY A 72 -16.90 -33.09 -11.25
CA GLY A 72 -18.17 -33.56 -11.82
C GLY A 72 -18.53 -32.94 -13.16
N LEU A 73 -17.68 -32.09 -13.72
CA LEU A 73 -17.89 -31.50 -15.03
C LEU A 73 -17.59 -32.52 -16.13
N THR A 74 -18.61 -32.90 -16.91
CA THR A 74 -18.44 -33.82 -18.03
C THR A 74 -17.98 -33.08 -19.29
N SER A 75 -17.40 -33.81 -20.26
CA SER A 75 -16.80 -33.22 -21.47
C SER A 75 -17.77 -32.32 -22.27
N ASN A 76 -19.07 -32.64 -22.27
CA ASN A 76 -20.11 -31.87 -22.94
C ASN A 76 -20.85 -30.86 -22.04
N SER A 77 -20.55 -30.81 -20.73
CA SER A 77 -21.16 -29.85 -19.79
C SER A 77 -20.79 -28.39 -20.15
N PRO A 78 -21.65 -27.40 -19.83
CA PRO A 78 -21.34 -25.99 -20.03
C PRO A 78 -20.10 -25.57 -19.22
N CYS A 79 -19.21 -24.75 -19.81
CA CYS A 79 -17.98 -24.33 -19.14
C CYS A 79 -18.28 -23.39 -17.96
N PRO A 80 -17.73 -23.66 -16.76
CA PRO A 80 -17.89 -22.79 -15.58
C PRO A 80 -17.11 -21.47 -15.69
N CYS A 81 -16.36 -21.29 -16.78
CA CYS A 81 -15.59 -20.09 -17.08
C CYS A 81 -16.41 -18.92 -17.65
N GLY A 82 -17.73 -19.09 -17.84
CA GLY A 82 -18.61 -18.05 -18.38
C GLY A 82 -18.53 -17.85 -19.90
N SER A 83 -17.80 -18.71 -20.62
CA SER A 83 -17.59 -18.58 -22.06
C SER A 83 -18.77 -19.03 -22.93
N GLY A 84 -19.83 -19.60 -22.33
CA GLY A 84 -21.00 -20.15 -23.02
C GLY A 84 -20.74 -21.41 -23.87
N LYS A 85 -19.49 -21.89 -23.93
CA LYS A 85 -19.07 -23.05 -24.73
C LYS A 85 -19.10 -24.34 -23.90
N LYS A 86 -19.19 -25.50 -24.56
CA LYS A 86 -18.98 -26.81 -23.91
C LYS A 86 -17.58 -26.88 -23.31
N TYR A 87 -17.42 -27.62 -22.22
CA TYR A 87 -16.17 -27.68 -21.47
C TYR A 87 -14.98 -28.14 -22.34
N LYS A 88 -15.15 -29.21 -23.12
CA LYS A 88 -14.15 -29.70 -24.09
C LYS A 88 -13.75 -28.71 -25.17
N ASP A 89 -14.59 -27.70 -25.42
CA ASP A 89 -14.39 -26.67 -26.45
C ASP A 89 -13.85 -25.36 -25.87
N CYS A 90 -13.59 -25.30 -24.56
CA CYS A 90 -13.07 -24.14 -23.84
C CYS A 90 -11.96 -24.53 -22.86
N CYS A 91 -12.21 -24.51 -21.54
CA CYS A 91 -11.17 -24.79 -20.53
C CYS A 91 -10.69 -26.25 -20.48
N GLY A 92 -11.38 -27.18 -21.13
CA GLY A 92 -10.98 -28.59 -21.28
C GLY A 92 -10.27 -28.91 -22.59
N LYS A 93 -9.99 -27.91 -23.45
CA LYS A 93 -9.12 -28.10 -24.62
C LYS A 93 -7.68 -28.32 -24.15
N ARG A 94 -7.05 -29.40 -24.58
CA ARG A 94 -5.59 -29.51 -24.57
C ARG A 94 -5.02 -28.81 -25.79
#